data_AF-A0A1F3BMY4-F1
#
_entry.id   AF-A0A1F3BMY4-F1
#
_cell.length_a   1.000
_cell.length_b   1.000
_cell.length_c   1.000
_cell.angle_alpha   90.00
_cell.angle_beta   90.00
_cell.angle_gamma   90.00
#
_symmetry.space_group_name_H-M   'P 1'
#
loop_
_entity.id
_entity.type
_entity.pdbx_description
1 polymer ?
#
loop_
_entity_poly.entity_id
_entity_poly.type
_entity_poly.pdbx_seq_one_letter_code
_entity_poly.pdbx_strand_id
1 'polypeptide(L)'
;MKYITITTIALLLIISNFSFSQNLIGQHVNDIKATMSKLRPKYHIDNTTVEAKSVKFIDQGGDNTLIFFIDEKGFCKYQKFMMEVNFAKNTVDTLTKNYKYLDNLTWLDKRNDKDYLIKMQNNDYYFTVVYSLKED
;
A
#
# COMPACT_ATOMS: atom_id res chain seq x y z
N MET A 1 -8.10 -49.21 -21.45
CA MET A 1 -7.51 -47.89 -21.77
C MET A 1 -7.78 -46.95 -20.61
N LYS A 2 -6.72 -46.58 -19.88
CA LYS A 2 -6.73 -45.77 -18.65
C LYS A 2 -6.31 -44.35 -19.01
N TYR A 3 -7.23 -43.41 -19.21
CA TYR A 3 -6.90 -41.98 -19.32
C TYR A 3 -8.05 -41.07 -18.84
N ILE A 4 -8.73 -41.43 -17.74
CA ILE A 4 -9.79 -40.60 -17.15
C ILE A 4 -9.52 -40.40 -15.66
N THR A 5 -8.34 -39.90 -15.30
CA THR A 5 -8.03 -39.48 -13.91
C THR A 5 -6.87 -38.47 -13.86
N ILE A 6 -6.70 -37.60 -14.85
CA ILE A 6 -5.71 -36.50 -14.77
C ILE A 6 -6.28 -35.24 -15.41
N THR A 7 -7.37 -34.69 -14.87
CA THR A 7 -7.90 -33.40 -15.37
C THR A 7 -8.70 -32.63 -14.32
N THR A 8 -8.41 -32.82 -13.03
CA THR A 8 -9.12 -32.09 -11.94
C THR A 8 -8.19 -31.43 -10.92
N ILE A 9 -6.87 -31.60 -11.02
CA ILE A 9 -5.90 -31.02 -10.05
C ILE A 9 -5.21 -29.75 -10.61
N ALA A 10 -5.47 -29.36 -11.85
CA ALA A 10 -4.86 -28.16 -12.44
C ALA A 10 -5.63 -26.84 -12.17
N LEU A 11 -6.81 -26.89 -11.52
CA LEU A 11 -7.65 -25.71 -11.31
C LEU A 11 -7.37 -24.96 -9.99
N LEU A 12 -6.50 -25.47 -9.13
CA LEU A 12 -6.27 -24.93 -7.78
C LEU A 12 -5.05 -24.00 -7.64
N LEU A 13 -4.47 -23.53 -8.75
CA LEU A 13 -3.22 -22.74 -8.75
C LEU A 13 -3.35 -21.28 -9.20
N ILE A 14 -4.56 -20.70 -9.35
CA ILE A 14 -4.73 -19.36 -9.95
C ILE A 14 -5.20 -18.27 -8.97
N ILE A 15 -5.00 -18.42 -7.66
CA ILE A 15 -5.30 -17.33 -6.70
C ILE A 15 -4.17 -17.11 -5.69
N SER A 16 -2.97 -16.87 -6.22
CA SER A 16 -2.00 -16.03 -5.52
C SER A 16 -1.63 -14.85 -6.41
N ASN A 17 -2.65 -14.08 -6.81
CA ASN A 17 -2.44 -12.67 -7.13
C ASN A 17 -1.92 -12.01 -5.86
N PHE A 18 -0.60 -12.02 -5.67
CA PHE A 18 0.11 -11.19 -4.70
C PHE A 18 -0.27 -9.75 -5.02
N SER A 19 -1.31 -9.29 -4.33
CA SER A 19 -1.90 -7.99 -4.52
C SER A 19 -0.89 -6.99 -3.98
N PHE A 20 -0.07 -6.43 -4.86
CA PHE A 20 0.86 -5.33 -4.61
C PHE A 20 0.17 -4.01 -4.18
N SER A 21 -1.10 -4.09 -3.78
CA SER A 21 -2.06 -3.01 -3.72
C SER A 21 -2.85 -3.00 -2.42
N GLN A 22 -2.65 -3.92 -1.46
CA GLN A 22 -3.43 -3.87 -0.21
C GLN A 22 -3.09 -2.59 0.57
N ASN A 23 -3.95 -1.58 0.41
CA ASN A 23 -4.00 -0.47 1.34
C ASN A 23 -4.44 -1.07 2.69
N LEU A 24 -3.86 -0.60 3.78
CA LEU A 24 -4.16 -1.12 5.13
C LEU A 24 -5.09 -0.16 5.89
N ILE A 25 -5.82 0.70 5.17
CA ILE A 25 -6.77 1.64 5.76
C ILE A 25 -7.90 0.83 6.42
N GLY A 26 -8.23 1.19 7.66
CA GLY A 26 -9.19 0.49 8.50
C GLY A 26 -8.63 -0.74 9.23
N GLN A 27 -7.36 -1.12 9.02
CA GLN A 27 -6.74 -2.18 9.82
C GLN A 27 -6.25 -1.64 11.17
N HIS A 28 -6.26 -2.49 12.20
CA HIS A 28 -5.73 -2.14 13.50
C HIS A 28 -4.18 -2.12 13.47
N VAL A 29 -3.58 -1.25 14.27
CA VAL A 29 -2.13 -1.01 14.28
C VAL A 29 -1.30 -2.29 14.50
N ASN A 30 -1.80 -3.24 15.30
CA ASN A 30 -1.14 -4.52 15.54
C ASN A 30 -1.11 -5.39 14.28
N ASP A 31 -2.20 -5.39 13.51
CA ASP A 31 -2.30 -6.16 12.27
C ASP A 31 -1.39 -5.58 11.19
N ILE A 32 -1.29 -4.24 11.14
CA ILE A 32 -0.36 -3.55 10.25
C ILE A 32 1.08 -3.98 10.54
N LYS A 33 1.49 -3.95 11.82
CA LYS A 33 2.82 -4.40 12.23
C LYS A 33 3.10 -5.85 11.85
N ALA A 34 2.13 -6.75 12.04
CA ALA A 34 2.26 -8.16 11.70
C ALA A 34 2.29 -8.43 10.18
N THR A 35 1.54 -7.64 9.41
CA THR A 35 1.38 -7.81 7.96
C THR A 35 2.56 -7.21 7.20
N MET A 36 3.10 -6.08 7.67
CA MET A 36 4.16 -5.34 6.99
C MET A 36 5.46 -6.13 6.82
N SER A 37 5.84 -6.94 7.81
CA SER A 37 7.01 -7.81 7.71
C SER A 37 6.90 -8.84 6.58
N LYS A 38 5.67 -9.26 6.24
CA LYS A 38 5.39 -10.19 5.14
C LYS A 38 5.28 -9.48 3.79
N LEU A 39 4.60 -8.33 3.76
CA LEU A 39 4.37 -7.57 2.52
C LEU A 39 5.63 -6.86 2.03
N ARG A 40 6.45 -6.36 2.95
CA ARG A 40 7.64 -5.56 2.65
C ARG A 40 8.78 -5.95 3.61
N PRO A 41 9.40 -7.13 3.44
CA PRO A 41 10.42 -7.64 4.37
C PRO A 41 11.69 -6.77 4.47
N LYS A 42 11.92 -5.87 3.51
CA LYS A 42 13.01 -4.88 3.54
C LYS A 42 12.67 -3.62 4.35
N TYR A 43 11.44 -3.51 4.85
CA TYR A 43 11.01 -2.41 5.71
C TYR A 43 11.02 -2.88 7.16
N HIS A 44 11.49 -2.00 8.05
CA HIS A 44 11.48 -2.23 9.50
C HIS A 44 10.80 -1.07 10.20
N ILE A 45 10.25 -1.34 11.39
CA ILE A 45 9.58 -0.32 12.17
C ILE A 45 10.59 0.70 12.69
N ASP A 46 10.25 1.97 12.58
CA ASP A 46 11.01 3.08 13.17
C ASP A 46 10.34 3.50 14.48
N ASN A 47 10.98 3.18 15.60
CA ASN A 47 10.49 3.48 16.96
C ASN A 47 11.02 4.80 17.52
N THR A 48 11.71 5.62 16.70
CA THR A 48 12.30 6.89 17.16
C THR A 48 11.23 7.95 17.48
N THR A 49 9.99 7.75 17.05
CA THR A 49 8.88 8.67 17.29
C THR A 49 7.98 8.15 18.41
N VAL A 50 8.24 8.59 19.65
CA VAL A 50 7.65 8.04 20.88
C VAL A 50 6.17 8.43 21.08
N GLU A 51 5.68 9.51 20.46
CA GLU A 51 4.35 10.08 20.71
C GLU A 51 3.43 10.19 19.48
N ALA A 52 3.85 9.69 18.32
CA ALA A 52 3.04 9.89 17.12
C ALA A 52 1.84 8.94 17.09
N LYS A 53 0.65 9.48 16.78
CA LYS A 53 -0.55 8.74 16.33
C LYS A 53 -0.31 8.07 14.96
N SER A 54 0.85 7.45 14.77
CA SER A 54 1.27 6.85 13.52
C SER A 54 2.27 5.72 13.75
N VAL A 55 2.30 4.75 12.84
CA VAL A 55 3.39 3.77 12.74
C VAL A 55 4.19 4.02 11.49
N LYS A 56 5.50 4.17 11.67
CA LYS A 56 6.46 4.45 10.62
C LYS A 56 7.29 3.18 10.33
N PHE A 57 7.49 2.93 9.05
CA PHE A 57 8.40 1.92 8.54
C PHE A 57 9.38 2.58 7.58
N ILE A 58 10.65 2.26 7.73
CA ILE A 58 11.72 2.71 6.83
C ILE A 58 12.32 1.52 6.11
N ASP A 59 12.76 1.70 4.88
CA ASP A 59 13.51 0.67 4.18
C ASP A 59 14.93 0.52 4.73
N GLN A 60 15.67 -0.48 4.25
CA GLN A 60 17.04 -0.73 4.68
C GLN A 60 18.00 0.45 4.42
N GLY A 61 17.74 1.25 3.39
CA GLY A 61 18.54 2.44 3.06
C GLY A 61 18.18 3.65 3.91
N GLY A 62 16.95 3.72 4.44
CA GLY A 62 16.42 4.88 5.15
C GLY A 62 15.83 5.95 4.22
N ASP A 63 15.93 5.76 2.90
CA ASP A 63 15.53 6.74 1.88
C ASP A 63 14.03 6.71 1.61
N ASN A 64 13.38 5.58 1.89
CA ASN A 64 11.95 5.41 1.66
C ASN A 64 11.22 5.15 2.97
N THR A 65 10.15 5.90 3.21
CA THR A 65 9.38 5.87 4.46
C THR A 65 7.90 5.63 4.19
N LEU A 66 7.35 4.56 4.75
CA LEU A 66 5.92 4.30 4.78
C LEU A 66 5.35 4.63 6.16
N ILE A 67 4.30 5.45 6.20
CA ILE A 67 3.67 5.94 7.43
C ILE A 67 2.19 5.59 7.40
N PHE A 68 1.70 4.96 8.46
CA PHE A 68 0.28 4.72 8.70
C PHE A 68 -0.20 5.64 9.81
N PHE A 69 -1.18 6.49 9.53
CA PHE A 69 -1.77 7.39 10.52
C PHE A 69 -2.95 6.70 11.19
N ILE A 70 -2.93 6.67 12.51
CA ILE A 70 -3.80 5.84 13.35
C ILE A 70 -4.77 6.73 14.12
N ASP A 71 -6.04 6.33 14.18
CA ASP A 71 -7.04 7.00 15.01
C ASP A 71 -6.91 6.63 16.50
N GLU A 72 -7.77 7.21 17.32
CA GLU A 72 -7.75 6.99 18.77
C GLU A 72 -8.16 5.57 19.18
N LYS A 73 -8.81 4.83 18.27
CA LYS A 73 -9.22 3.44 18.46
C LYS A 73 -8.17 2.45 17.94
N GLY A 74 -7.03 2.94 17.43
CA GLY A 74 -5.96 2.09 16.92
C GLY A 74 -6.11 1.68 15.45
N PHE A 75 -7.04 2.27 14.68
CA PHE A 75 -7.27 1.93 13.28
C PHE A 75 -6.63 2.93 12.31
N CYS A 76 -6.09 2.44 11.19
CA CYS A 76 -5.48 3.30 10.18
C CYS A 76 -6.52 4.15 9.44
N LYS A 77 -6.36 5.48 9.45
CA LYS A 77 -7.21 6.41 8.68
C LYS A 77 -6.70 6.63 7.25
N TYR A 78 -5.40 6.76 7.11
CA TYR A 78 -4.73 6.96 5.82
C TYR A 78 -3.26 6.53 5.92
N GLN A 79 -2.65 6.28 4.77
CA GLN A 79 -1.23 5.93 4.67
C GLN A 79 -0.51 6.89 3.73
N LYS A 80 0.76 7.16 4.02
CA LYS A 80 1.63 8.02 3.24
C LYS A 80 2.93 7.29 2.94
N PHE A 81 3.32 7.29 1.68
CA PHE A 81 4.61 6.75 1.26
C PHE A 81 5.48 7.88 0.74
N MET A 82 6.58 8.17 1.43
CA MET A 82 7.60 9.12 1.01
C MET A 82 8.73 8.36 0.32
N MET A 83 9.11 8.81 -0.88
CA MET A 83 10.11 8.17 -1.72
C MET A 83 10.99 9.20 -2.41
N GLU A 84 12.21 8.79 -2.76
CA GLU A 84 13.13 9.57 -3.59
C GLU A 84 12.57 9.86 -4.99
N VAL A 85 12.93 11.00 -5.57
CA VAL A 85 12.42 11.46 -6.89
C VAL A 85 12.70 10.50 -8.06
N ASN A 86 13.73 9.67 -7.97
CA ASN A 86 14.06 8.64 -8.97
C ASN A 86 12.92 7.60 -9.15
N PHE A 87 12.07 7.38 -8.13
CA PHE A 87 10.92 6.47 -8.19
C PHE A 87 9.66 7.11 -8.77
N ALA A 88 9.65 8.43 -9.04
CA ALA A 88 8.45 9.18 -9.39
C ALA A 88 7.80 8.65 -10.67
N LYS A 89 8.59 8.51 -11.76
CA LYS A 89 8.07 8.05 -13.05
C LYS A 89 7.46 6.64 -12.93
N ASN A 90 8.21 5.70 -12.36
CA ASN A 90 7.75 4.33 -12.18
C ASN A 90 6.49 4.26 -11.30
N THR A 91 6.38 5.15 -10.32
CA THR A 91 5.18 5.24 -9.48
C THR A 91 3.97 5.74 -10.27
N VAL A 92 4.11 6.80 -11.05
CA VAL A 92 3.04 7.30 -11.94
C VAL A 92 2.59 6.22 -12.92
N ASP A 93 3.53 5.54 -13.57
CA ASP A 93 3.23 4.45 -14.52
C ASP A 93 2.47 3.32 -13.82
N THR A 94 2.92 2.94 -12.61
CA THR A 94 2.28 1.89 -11.81
C THR A 94 0.88 2.29 -11.36
N LEU A 95 0.70 3.50 -10.84
CA LEU A 95 -0.61 3.96 -10.37
C LEU A 95 -1.59 4.07 -11.54
N THR A 96 -1.16 4.60 -12.68
CA THR A 96 -2.00 4.74 -13.88
C THR A 96 -2.37 3.40 -14.48
N LYS A 97 -1.48 2.40 -14.39
CA LYS A 97 -1.78 1.03 -14.84
C LYS A 97 -2.83 0.33 -13.98
N ASN A 98 -2.85 0.60 -12.67
CA ASN A 98 -3.64 -0.18 -11.70
C ASN A 98 -4.91 0.54 -11.22
N TYR A 99 -5.00 1.85 -11.37
CA TYR A 99 -6.07 2.67 -10.81
C TYR A 99 -6.58 3.68 -11.84
N LYS A 100 -7.83 4.14 -11.65
CA LYS A 100 -8.43 5.11 -12.57
C LYS A 100 -7.82 6.48 -12.33
N TYR A 101 -7.03 6.99 -13.27
CA TYR A 101 -6.57 8.38 -13.21
C TYR A 101 -7.75 9.36 -13.24
N LEU A 102 -7.68 10.39 -12.39
CA LEU A 102 -8.66 11.48 -12.35
C LEU A 102 -8.02 12.74 -12.96
N ASP A 103 -7.27 13.48 -12.16
CA ASP A 103 -6.53 14.69 -12.53
C ASP A 103 -5.38 14.94 -11.55
N ASN A 104 -4.50 15.90 -11.84
CA ASN A 104 -3.53 16.45 -10.88
C ASN A 104 -2.76 15.40 -10.04
N LEU A 105 -2.27 14.34 -10.70
CA LEU A 105 -1.60 13.23 -10.03
C LEU A 105 -2.46 12.58 -8.93
N THR A 106 -3.74 12.39 -9.23
CA THR A 106 -4.73 11.73 -8.39
C THR A 106 -5.34 10.55 -9.13
N TRP A 107 -5.48 9.42 -8.43
CA TRP A 107 -6.12 8.21 -8.93
C TRP A 107 -7.22 7.77 -7.97
N LEU A 108 -8.22 7.09 -8.52
CA LEU A 108 -9.32 6.46 -7.82
C LEU A 108 -9.12 4.95 -7.79
N ASP A 109 -9.18 4.40 -6.59
CA ASP A 109 -9.20 2.96 -6.34
C ASP A 109 -10.57 2.57 -5.76
N LYS A 110 -11.25 1.63 -6.41
CA LYS A 110 -12.58 1.16 -6.00
C LYS A 110 -12.50 -0.27 -5.51
N ARG A 111 -12.66 -0.49 -4.21
CA ARG A 111 -12.57 -1.82 -3.59
C ARG A 111 -13.48 -1.95 -2.39
N ASN A 112 -14.14 -3.10 -2.24
CA ASN A 112 -15.00 -3.42 -1.09
C ASN A 112 -16.05 -2.34 -0.82
N ASP A 113 -16.74 -1.90 -1.87
CA ASP A 113 -17.77 -0.84 -1.85
C ASP A 113 -17.30 0.51 -1.27
N LYS A 114 -15.98 0.72 -1.29
CA LYS A 114 -15.34 1.98 -0.87
C LYS A 114 -14.51 2.54 -2.01
N ASP A 115 -14.60 3.86 -2.15
CA ASP A 115 -13.75 4.64 -3.03
C ASP A 115 -12.57 5.18 -2.21
N TYR A 116 -11.35 4.98 -2.71
CA TYR A 116 -10.12 5.52 -2.13
C TYR A 116 -9.45 6.47 -3.11
N LEU A 117 -8.90 7.55 -2.57
CA LEU A 117 -8.08 8.48 -3.34
C LEU A 117 -6.60 8.19 -3.11
N ILE A 118 -5.86 8.18 -4.21
CA ILE A 118 -4.41 8.09 -4.23
C ILE A 118 -3.90 9.42 -4.78
N LYS A 119 -3.19 10.21 -3.99
CA LYS A 119 -2.66 11.51 -4.42
C LYS A 119 -1.15 11.52 -4.33
N MET A 120 -0.49 11.86 -5.43
CA MET A 120 0.94 12.09 -5.46
C MET A 120 1.26 13.58 -5.34
N GLN A 121 2.20 13.93 -4.47
CA GLN A 121 2.69 15.29 -4.26
C GLN A 121 4.20 15.32 -4.42
N ASN A 122 4.68 16.17 -5.33
CA ASN A 122 6.12 16.36 -5.56
C ASN A 122 6.64 17.46 -4.64
N ASN A 123 7.83 17.24 -4.09
CA ASN A 123 8.64 18.23 -3.39
C ASN A 123 10.02 18.28 -4.06
N ASP A 124 10.88 19.21 -3.65
CA ASP A 124 12.17 19.45 -4.30
C ASP A 124 13.13 18.24 -4.25
N TYR A 125 13.05 17.43 -3.17
CA TYR A 125 13.99 16.34 -2.93
C TYR A 125 13.34 14.95 -2.83
N TYR A 126 12.00 14.89 -2.79
CA TYR A 126 11.24 13.66 -2.62
C TYR A 126 9.84 13.86 -3.16
N PHE A 127 9.10 12.77 -3.29
CA PHE A 127 7.66 12.85 -3.51
C PHE A 127 6.93 11.98 -2.50
N THR A 128 5.62 12.21 -2.38
CA THR A 128 4.79 11.43 -1.48
C THR A 128 3.58 10.91 -2.22
N VAL A 129 3.14 9.71 -1.85
CA VAL A 129 1.88 9.10 -2.28
C VAL A 129 1.01 8.94 -1.05
N VAL A 130 -0.11 9.63 -1.01
CA VAL A 130 -1.10 9.55 0.07
C VAL A 130 -2.27 8.69 -0.41
N TYR A 131 -2.63 7.69 0.38
CA TYR A 131 -3.81 6.85 0.18
C TYR A 131 -4.80 7.16 1.29
N SER A 132 -6.01 7.60 0.95
CA SER A 132 -7.07 7.90 1.91
C SER A 132 -8.41 7.36 1.43
N LEU A 133 -9.36 7.21 2.33
CA LEU A 133 -10.76 7.07 1.94
C LEU A 133 -11.18 8.35 1.19
N LYS A 134 -11.98 8.21 0.14
CA LYS A 134 -12.65 9.34 -0.48
C LYS A 134 -13.76 9.78 0.48
N GLU A 135 -13.63 10.98 1.02
CA GLU A 135 -14.73 11.64 1.72
C GLU A 135 -15.74 12.12 0.68
N ASP A 136 -17.04 11.98 0.98
CA ASP A 136 -18.13 12.37 0.09
C ASP A 136 -18.25 13.89 -0.07
#